data_AF-A0AAV7GC42-F1
#
_entry.id   AF-A0AAV7GC42-F1
#
_cell.length_a   1.000
_cell.length_b   1.000
_cell.length_c   1.000
_cell.angle_alpha   90.00
_cell.angle_beta   90.00
_cell.angle_gamma   90.00
#
_symmetry.space_group_name_H-M   'P 1'
#
loop_
_entity.id
_entity.type
_entity.pdbx_description
1 polymer ?
#
loop_
_entity_poly.entity_id
_entity_poly.type
_entity_poly.pdbx_seq_one_letter_code
_entity_poly.pdbx_strand_id
1 'polypeptide(L)'
;MIRKPREKTTISEEMPTIFGNLCCMVHRCIFSVLSSGPMPNHIAFIMDGNRRYANKRSLGRGTSHKAGFSALISILRYCYEMRIKYVTIYAFSIGNFK
;
A
#
# COMPACT_ATOMS: atom_id res chain seq x y z
N MET A 1 12.68 -15.35 -38.32
CA MET A 1 13.09 -16.32 -37.28
C MET A 1 14.15 -15.62 -36.40
N ILE A 2 13.76 -14.74 -35.46
CA ILE A 2 13.71 -14.96 -33.99
C ILE A 2 14.94 -15.76 -33.51
N ARG A 3 15.82 -15.22 -32.65
CA ARG A 3 15.60 -15.15 -31.18
C ARG A 3 16.36 -14.01 -30.50
N LYS A 4 15.63 -13.23 -29.69
CA LYS A 4 16.15 -12.37 -28.61
C LYS A 4 16.73 -13.24 -27.47
N PRO A 5 17.69 -12.70 -26.69
CA PRO A 5 18.37 -13.46 -25.64
C PRO A 5 17.44 -13.78 -24.46
N ARG A 6 17.67 -14.98 -23.90
CA ARG A 6 16.94 -15.62 -22.81
C ARG A 6 17.08 -14.84 -21.50
N GLU A 7 15.97 -14.35 -20.99
CA GLU A 7 15.81 -13.84 -19.64
C GLU A 7 15.90 -15.02 -18.66
N LYS A 8 16.77 -14.91 -17.66
CA LYS A 8 17.09 -15.97 -16.70
C LYS A 8 15.95 -16.11 -15.70
N THR A 9 15.33 -17.29 -15.68
CA THR A 9 14.43 -17.77 -14.63
C THR A 9 15.21 -17.98 -13.33
N THR A 10 14.78 -17.42 -12.20
CA THR A 10 15.11 -17.98 -10.87
C THR A 10 14.03 -17.68 -9.81
N ILE A 11 12.99 -18.54 -9.79
CA ILE A 11 12.35 -19.17 -8.61
C ILE A 11 11.97 -18.27 -7.40
N SER A 12 10.72 -17.76 -7.39
CA SER A 12 9.88 -17.31 -6.24
C SER A 12 8.86 -16.29 -6.82
N GLU A 13 7.53 -16.39 -6.81
CA GLU A 13 6.57 -17.05 -5.93
C GLU A 13 5.29 -17.34 -6.75
N GLU A 14 5.15 -18.51 -7.37
CA GLU A 14 3.82 -19.04 -7.69
C GLU A 14 3.24 -19.62 -6.39
N MET A 15 2.75 -18.76 -5.49
CA MET A 15 1.82 -19.21 -4.47
C MET A 15 0.56 -19.71 -5.18
N PRO A 16 -0.01 -20.87 -4.79
CA PRO A 16 -1.00 -21.57 -5.61
C PRO A 16 -2.19 -20.64 -5.86
N THR A 17 -2.58 -20.54 -7.12
CA THR A 17 -3.70 -19.72 -7.64
C THR A 17 -4.96 -19.82 -6.79
N ILE A 18 -5.17 -20.97 -6.14
CA ILE A 18 -6.26 -21.22 -5.18
C ILE A 18 -6.16 -20.33 -3.93
N PHE A 19 -4.98 -20.21 -3.33
CA PHE A 19 -4.75 -19.37 -2.15
C PHE A 19 -4.88 -17.89 -2.51
N GLY A 20 -4.39 -17.50 -3.69
CA GLY A 20 -4.62 -16.17 -4.24
C GLY A 20 -6.10 -15.85 -4.43
N ASN A 21 -6.85 -16.78 -5.03
CA ASN A 21 -8.29 -16.62 -5.27
C ASN A 21 -9.10 -16.56 -3.96
N LEU A 22 -8.76 -17.40 -2.98
CA LEU A 22 -9.42 -17.39 -1.67
C LEU A 22 -9.13 -16.09 -0.91
N CYS A 23 -7.88 -15.64 -0.91
CA CYS A 23 -7.51 -14.36 -0.30
C CYS A 23 -8.27 -13.20 -0.95
N CYS A 24 -8.36 -13.18 -2.28
CA CYS A 24 -9.15 -12.20 -3.01
C CYS A 24 -10.65 -12.27 -2.66
N MET A 25 -11.23 -13.46 -2.53
CA MET A 25 -12.63 -13.61 -2.10
C MET A 25 -12.86 -13.06 -0.69
N VAL A 26 -12.02 -13.44 0.26
CA VAL A 26 -12.12 -12.95 1.66
C VAL A 26 -11.98 -11.43 1.70
N HIS A 27 -11.00 -10.88 0.98
CA HIS A 27 -10.81 -9.44 0.88
C HIS A 27 -12.07 -8.74 0.35
N ARG A 28 -12.65 -9.25 -0.76
CA ARG A 28 -13.89 -8.68 -1.33
C ARG A 28 -15.08 -8.80 -0.38
N CYS A 29 -15.21 -9.92 0.34
CA CYS A 29 -16.28 -10.11 1.32
C CYS A 29 -16.15 -9.10 2.47
N ILE A 30 -14.96 -8.91 3.04
CA ILE A 30 -14.73 -7.93 4.10
C ILE A 30 -15.09 -6.53 3.63
N PHE A 31 -14.61 -6.12 2.45
CA PHE A 31 -14.93 -4.81 1.90
C PHE A 31 -16.43 -4.64 1.62
N SER A 32 -17.12 -5.67 1.14
CA SER A 32 -18.57 -5.63 0.92
C SER A 32 -19.34 -5.44 2.23
N VAL A 33 -18.95 -6.14 3.29
CA VAL A 33 -19.58 -6.00 4.61
C VAL A 33 -19.32 -4.62 5.20
N LEU A 34 -18.07 -4.13 5.15
CA LEU A 34 -17.73 -2.79 5.64
C LEU A 34 -18.44 -1.68 4.84
N SER A 35 -18.67 -1.90 3.54
CA SER A 35 -19.36 -0.96 2.66
C SER A 35 -20.89 -1.04 2.73
N SER A 36 -21.44 -1.93 3.56
CA SER A 36 -22.89 -2.06 3.73
C SER A 36 -23.49 -0.95 4.60
N GLY A 37 -22.66 -0.22 5.36
CA GLY A 37 -23.06 0.90 6.20
C GLY A 37 -22.78 2.28 5.57
N PRO A 38 -23.10 3.37 6.29
CA PRO A 38 -22.76 4.73 5.84
C PRO A 38 -21.24 4.91 5.72
N MET A 39 -20.77 5.15 4.50
CA MET A 39 -19.34 5.35 4.20
C MET A 39 -18.97 6.83 4.29
N PRO A 40 -17.85 7.21 4.92
CA PRO A 40 -17.36 8.59 4.90
C PRO A 40 -17.03 9.04 3.48
N ASN A 41 -17.38 10.30 3.16
CA ASN A 41 -16.99 10.92 1.90
C ASN A 41 -15.54 11.44 1.92
N HIS A 42 -14.99 11.71 3.10
CA HIS A 42 -13.67 12.32 3.28
C HIS A 42 -12.93 11.73 4.48
N ILE A 43 -11.67 11.32 4.27
CA ILE A 43 -10.77 10.86 5.34
C ILE A 43 -9.47 11.68 5.31
N ALA A 44 -8.96 12.04 6.48
CA ALA A 44 -7.66 12.69 6.64
C ALA A 44 -6.66 11.76 7.34
N PHE A 45 -5.43 11.67 6.82
CA PHE A 45 -4.35 10.86 7.35
C PHE A 45 -3.15 11.72 7.77
N ILE A 46 -2.61 11.46 8.96
CA ILE A 46 -1.31 11.96 9.40
C ILE A 46 -0.32 10.80 9.35
N MET A 47 0.59 10.83 8.38
CA MET A 47 1.55 9.74 8.18
C MET A 47 2.78 9.92 9.07
N ASP A 48 2.63 9.59 10.36
CA ASP A 48 3.74 9.56 11.31
C ASP A 48 4.43 8.18 11.37
N GLY A 49 5.66 8.15 11.89
CA GLY A 49 6.35 6.92 12.24
C GLY A 49 7.39 6.45 11.24
N ASN A 50 7.54 7.10 10.08
CA ASN A 50 8.52 6.71 9.06
C ASN A 50 9.95 6.60 9.60
N ARG A 51 10.35 7.51 10.50
CA ARG A 51 11.67 7.50 11.16
C ARG A 51 11.82 6.34 12.16
N ARG A 52 10.79 6.04 12.96
CA ARG A 52 10.78 4.91 13.91
C ARG A 52 10.82 3.57 13.16
N TYR A 53 10.05 3.47 12.08
CA TYR A 53 10.04 2.31 11.19
C TYR A 53 11.41 2.08 10.54
N ALA A 54 12.07 3.14 10.07
CA ALA A 54 13.41 3.05 9.51
C ALA A 54 14.44 2.57 10.55
N ASN A 55 14.41 3.15 11.77
CA ASN A 55 15.31 2.76 12.86
C ASN A 55 15.11 1.28 13.26
N LYS A 56 13.87 0.81 13.36
CA LYS A 56 13.56 -0.59 13.72
C LYS A 56 14.05 -1.59 12.67
N ARG A 57 14.14 -1.19 11.41
CA ARG A 57 14.58 -2.05 10.29
C ARG A 57 16.01 -1.77 9.83
N SER A 58 16.77 -0.94 10.56
CA SER A 58 18.13 -0.52 10.19
C SER A 58 18.22 -0.01 8.74
N LEU A 59 17.17 0.68 8.28
CA LEU A 59 17.06 1.17 6.91
C LEU A 59 17.79 2.50 6.75
N GLY A 60 18.59 2.64 5.69
CA GLY A 60 19.23 3.91 5.34
C GLY A 60 18.21 5.04 5.11
N ARG A 61 18.62 6.31 5.28
CA ARG A 61 17.70 7.47 5.21
C ARG A 61 16.82 7.50 3.95
N GLY A 62 17.34 7.10 2.79
CA GLY A 62 16.60 7.09 1.53
C GLY A 62 15.51 6.02 1.40
N THR A 63 15.62 4.88 2.10
CA THR A 63 14.60 3.82 2.06
C THR A 63 13.42 4.10 2.99
N SER A 64 13.60 4.97 4.00
CA SER A 64 12.52 5.39 4.90
C SER A 64 11.38 6.13 4.18
N HIS A 65 11.72 7.05 3.26
CA HIS A 65 10.73 7.78 2.47
C HIS A 65 10.00 6.88 1.48
N LYS A 66 10.69 5.91 0.88
CA LYS A 66 10.07 4.91 -0.01
C LYS A 66 9.05 4.05 0.73
N ALA A 67 9.33 3.66 1.97
CA ALA A 67 8.39 2.90 2.78
C ALA A 67 7.12 3.72 3.11
N GLY A 68 7.29 4.99 3.51
CA GLY A 68 6.15 5.89 3.73
C GLY A 68 5.30 6.10 2.47
N PHE A 69 5.95 6.27 1.31
CA PHE A 69 5.26 6.37 0.03
C PHE A 69 4.51 5.09 -0.35
N SER A 70 5.12 3.92 -0.16
CA SER A 70 4.45 2.64 -0.42
C SER A 70 3.23 2.45 0.48
N ALA A 71 3.32 2.80 1.76
CA ALA A 71 2.19 2.75 2.68
C ALA A 71 1.06 3.70 2.25
N LEU A 72 1.41 4.90 1.80
CA LEU A 72 0.45 5.85 1.25
C LEU A 72 -0.32 5.27 0.05
N ILE A 73 0.39 4.68 -0.91
CA ILE A 73 -0.23 4.07 -2.10
C ILE A 73 -1.18 2.95 -1.71
N SER A 74 -0.80 2.10 -0.74
CA SER A 74 -1.69 1.04 -0.23
C SER A 74 -2.98 1.62 0.37
N ILE A 75 -2.87 2.65 1.22
CA ILE A 75 -4.03 3.30 1.85
C ILE A 75 -4.95 3.92 0.80
N LEU A 76 -4.39 4.64 -0.18
CA LEU A 76 -5.16 5.26 -1.26
C LEU A 76 -5.91 4.22 -2.10
N ARG A 77 -5.27 3.08 -2.38
CA ARG A 77 -5.92 1.97 -3.09
C ARG A 77 -7.12 1.43 -2.32
N TYR A 78 -7.01 1.25 -1.01
CA TYR A 78 -8.15 0.85 -0.18
C TYR A 78 -9.25 1.90 -0.14
N CYS A 79 -8.89 3.19 -0.05
CA CYS A 79 -9.86 4.27 -0.07
C CYS A 79 -10.63 4.30 -1.40
N TYR A 80 -9.93 4.04 -2.50
CA TYR A 80 -10.52 3.91 -3.83
C TYR A 80 -11.48 2.72 -3.93
N GLU A 81 -11.10 1.55 -3.42
CA GLU A 81 -11.96 0.35 -3.40
C GLU A 81 -13.23 0.57 -2.56
N MET A 82 -13.16 1.36 -1.48
CA MET A 82 -14.32 1.76 -0.66
C MET A 82 -15.13 2.93 -1.23
N ARG A 83 -14.74 3.49 -2.39
CA ARG A 83 -15.38 4.66 -3.02
C ARG A 83 -15.40 5.92 -2.14
N ILE A 84 -14.36 6.13 -1.34
CA ILE A 84 -14.16 7.38 -0.61
C ILE A 84 -13.76 8.47 -1.61
N LYS A 85 -14.49 9.59 -1.62
CA LYS A 85 -14.36 10.64 -2.64
C LYS A 85 -13.15 11.54 -2.42
N TYR A 86 -12.84 11.84 -1.16
CA TYR A 86 -11.80 12.79 -0.79
C TYR A 86 -10.84 12.16 0.21
N VAL A 87 -9.55 12.36 0.01
CA VAL A 87 -8.51 11.95 0.96
C VAL A 87 -7.54 13.11 1.15
N THR A 88 -7.33 13.52 2.40
CA THR A 88 -6.33 14.52 2.76
C THR A 88 -5.17 13.84 3.46
N ILE A 89 -3.94 14.16 3.06
CA ILE A 89 -2.74 13.56 3.67
C ILE A 89 -1.83 14.68 4.14
N TYR A 90 -1.41 14.58 5.40
CA TYR A 90 -0.35 15.41 5.94
C TYR A 90 1.02 14.80 5.59
N ALA A 91 1.57 15.22 4.45
CA ALA A 91 2.81 14.68 3.93
C ALA A 91 4.06 15.37 4.50
N PHE A 92 3.97 16.66 4.82
CA PHE A 92 5.11 17.44 5.29
C PHE A 92 4.67 18.68 6.09
N SER A 93 5.49 19.10 7.05
CA SER A 93 5.29 20.29 7.87
C SER A 93 6.44 21.26 7.68
N ILE A 94 6.17 22.57 7.60
CA ILE A 94 7.20 23.61 7.58
C ILE A 94 8.14 23.50 8.80
N GLY A 95 7.64 23.00 9.95
CA GLY A 95 8.46 22.77 11.15
C GLY A 95 9.50 21.63 11.03
N ASN A 96 9.48 20.82 9.96
CA ASN A 96 10.50 19.78 9.72
C ASN A 96 11.77 20.33 9.04
N PHE A 97 11.82 21.61 8.64
CA PHE A 97 13.00 22.23 8.03
C PHE A 97 14.03 22.77 9.04
N LYS A 98 13.94 22.38 10.32
CA LYS A 98 14.82 22.87 11.39
C LYS A 98 16.04 21.97 11.60
#